data_AF-A0AA95M0E5-F1
#
_entry.id   AF-A0AA95M0E5-F1
#
_cell.length_a   1.000
_cell.length_b   1.000
_cell.length_c   1.000
_cell.angle_alpha   90.00
_cell.angle_beta   90.00
_cell.angle_gamma   90.00
#
_symmetry.space_group_name_H-M   'P 1'
#
loop_
_entity.id
_entity.type
_entity.pdbx_description
1 polymer ?
#
loop_
_entity_poly.entity_id
_entity_poly.type
_entity_poly.pdbx_seq_one_letter_code
_entity_poly.pdbx_strand_id
1 'polypeptide(L)'
;MKFKIHRCNCRKLWSVQTRKTKFTAFSLLLDGSWGTELKPNRKYNPKGFVTTNAKQDLTVNPTVKDVEKFEKVAKLIYDKKNVKFNVHQGESLFFAEDGTCYLLKKL
;
A
#
# COMPACT_ATOMS: atom_id res chain seq x y z
N MET A 1 1.33 -13.36 -8.78
CA MET A 1 2.67 -12.70 -8.83
C MET A 1 2.70 -11.64 -7.74
N LYS A 2 3.69 -11.64 -6.84
CA LYS A 2 3.67 -10.76 -5.66
C LYS A 2 4.02 -9.31 -6.02
N PHE A 3 3.14 -8.38 -5.67
CA PHE A 3 3.35 -6.94 -5.73
C PHE A 3 3.82 -6.44 -4.37
N LYS A 4 4.74 -5.49 -4.37
CA LYS A 4 5.25 -4.78 -3.19
C LYS A 4 5.00 -3.30 -3.38
N ILE A 5 4.22 -2.71 -2.50
CA ILE A 5 3.81 -1.31 -2.54
C ILE A 5 4.48 -0.60 -1.37
N HIS A 6 5.09 0.55 -1.65
CA HIS A 6 5.66 1.43 -0.63
C HIS A 6 5.69 2.88 -1.11
N ARG A 7 5.74 3.81 -0.17
CA ARG A 7 5.89 5.24 -0.48
C ARG A 7 7.35 5.57 -0.82
N CYS A 8 7.59 6.27 -1.93
CA CYS A 8 8.83 7.04 -2.13
C CYS A 8 8.59 8.47 -1.68
N ASN A 9 9.01 8.78 -0.45
CA ASN A 9 8.92 10.12 0.12
C ASN A 9 9.70 11.16 -0.72
N CYS A 10 10.78 10.72 -1.36
CA CYS A 10 11.59 11.48 -2.31
C CYS A 10 10.78 12.15 -3.43
N ARG A 11 9.90 11.39 -4.07
CA ARG A 11 9.12 11.81 -5.23
C ARG A 11 7.67 12.12 -4.90
N LYS A 12 7.27 11.91 -3.64
CA LYS A 12 5.87 11.97 -3.20
C LYS A 12 4.95 11.10 -4.09
N LEU A 13 5.42 9.89 -4.43
CA LEU A 13 4.69 8.90 -5.22
C LEU A 13 4.68 7.52 -4.53
N TRP A 14 3.70 6.69 -4.87
CA TRP A 14 3.68 5.28 -4.50
C TRP A 14 4.44 4.47 -5.53
N SER A 15 5.34 3.61 -5.07
CA SER A 15 6.07 2.68 -5.92
C SER A 15 5.46 1.29 -5.79
N VAL A 16 5.12 0.72 -6.93
CA VAL A 16 4.63 -0.65 -7.07
C VAL A 16 5.71 -1.46 -7.77
N GLN A 17 6.16 -2.53 -7.11
CA GLN A 17 7.24 -3.36 -7.61
C GLN A 17 6.85 -4.83 -7.59
N THR A 18 7.19 -5.53 -8.65
CA THR A 18 7.21 -6.99 -8.72
C THR A 18 8.62 -7.47 -9.01
N ARG A 19 8.81 -8.79 -9.23
CA ARG A 19 10.10 -9.30 -9.71
C ARG A 19 10.46 -8.81 -11.12
N LYS A 20 9.48 -8.59 -11.99
CA LYS A 20 9.71 -8.28 -13.42
C LYS A 20 9.54 -6.80 -13.76
N THR A 21 8.74 -6.08 -12.99
CA THR A 21 8.32 -4.71 -13.32
C THR A 21 8.33 -3.80 -12.11
N LYS A 22 8.53 -2.50 -12.37
CA LYS A 22 8.41 -1.45 -11.37
C LYS A 22 7.78 -0.23 -12.03
N PHE A 23 6.79 0.35 -11.37
CA PHE A 23 6.18 1.60 -11.79
C PHE A 23 5.82 2.45 -10.57
N THR A 24 5.39 3.69 -10.83
CA THR A 24 4.95 4.64 -9.81
C THR A 24 3.59 5.21 -10.12
N ALA A 25 2.86 5.61 -9.09
CA ALA A 25 1.51 6.17 -9.18
C ALA A 25 1.30 7.28 -8.15
N PHE A 26 0.39 8.22 -8.42
CA PHE A 26 -0.01 9.25 -7.46
C PHE A 26 -0.85 8.65 -6.35
N SER A 27 -1.79 7.79 -6.73
CA SER A 27 -2.67 7.05 -5.84
C SER A 27 -2.92 5.63 -6.33
N LEU A 28 -3.32 4.74 -5.42
CA LEU A 28 -3.67 3.35 -5.73
C LEU A 28 -4.90 2.96 -4.91
N LEU A 29 -5.84 2.25 -5.52
CA LEU A 29 -6.87 1.49 -4.82
C LEU A 29 -6.48 0.02 -4.93
N LEU A 30 -6.41 -0.64 -3.78
CA LEU A 30 -6.28 -2.09 -3.69
C LEU A 30 -7.59 -2.62 -3.15
N ASP A 31 -8.37 -3.28 -4.01
CA ASP A 31 -9.61 -3.96 -3.64
C ASP A 31 -9.40 -5.47 -3.64
N GLY A 32 -8.73 -5.97 -2.60
CA GLY A 32 -8.45 -7.39 -2.45
C GLY A 32 -7.29 -7.68 -1.52
N SER A 33 -7.23 -8.93 -1.06
CA SER A 33 -6.43 -9.33 0.11
C SER A 33 -4.98 -8.85 0.02
N TRP A 34 -4.52 -8.28 1.14
CA TRP A 34 -3.18 -7.76 1.29
C TRP A 34 -2.56 -8.20 2.62
N GLY A 35 -1.23 -8.16 2.65
CA GLY A 35 -0.43 -8.43 3.85
C GLY A 35 0.79 -7.51 3.89
N THR A 36 1.51 -7.51 5.00
CA THR A 36 2.73 -6.71 5.17
C THR A 36 3.97 -7.59 5.09
N GLU A 37 5.05 -7.06 4.52
CA GLU A 37 6.37 -7.69 4.55
C GLU A 37 7.36 -6.70 5.16
N LEU A 38 8.04 -7.14 6.23
CA LEU A 38 9.04 -6.35 6.94
C LEU A 38 10.43 -6.84 6.55
N LYS A 39 11.38 -5.91 6.42
CA LYS A 39 12.80 -6.23 6.23
C LYS A 39 13.65 -5.57 7.33
N PRO A 40 13.57 -6.07 8.58
CA PRO A 40 14.27 -5.48 9.72
C PRO A 40 15.79 -5.62 9.60
N ASN A 41 16.28 -6.73 9.03
CA ASN A 41 17.71 -7.03 8.93
C ASN A 41 18.46 -6.23 7.85
N ARG A 42 17.83 -5.22 7.23
CA ARG A 42 18.54 -4.34 6.29
C ARG A 42 19.46 -3.42 7.07
N LYS A 43 20.78 -3.59 6.87
CA LYS A 43 21.86 -2.77 7.47
C LYS A 43 21.62 -1.26 7.32
N TYR A 44 20.95 -0.84 6.25
CA TYR A 44 20.54 0.55 6.03
C TYR A 44 19.04 0.63 5.68
N ASN A 45 18.31 1.48 6.41
CA ASN A 45 16.90 1.82 6.17
C ASN A 45 15.95 0.60 6.21
N PRO A 46 15.60 0.08 7.41
CA PRO A 46 14.59 -0.98 7.54
C PRO A 46 13.28 -0.55 6.87
N LYS A 47 12.74 -1.43 6.02
CA LYS A 47 11.57 -1.13 5.18
C LYS A 47 10.41 -2.07 5.48
N GLY A 48 9.21 -1.50 5.52
CA GLY A 48 7.95 -2.21 5.41
C GLY A 48 7.37 -2.05 4.00
N PHE A 49 6.73 -3.11 3.52
CA PHE A 49 5.99 -3.12 2.26
C PHE A 49 4.58 -3.63 2.50
N VAL A 50 3.60 -3.03 1.85
CA VAL A 50 2.32 -3.71 1.64
C VAL A 50 2.48 -4.66 0.46
N THR A 51 1.87 -5.82 0.53
CA THR A 51 2.00 -6.87 -0.45
C THR A 51 0.66 -7.48 -0.81
N THR A 52 0.49 -7.79 -2.10
CA THR A 52 -0.69 -8.49 -2.63
C THR A 52 -0.25 -9.42 -3.76
N ASN A 53 -1.04 -10.46 -4.02
CA ASN A 53 -0.75 -11.46 -5.06
C ASN A 53 -1.57 -11.25 -6.34
N ALA A 54 -2.62 -10.44 -6.28
CA ALA A 54 -3.59 -10.26 -7.34
C ALA A 54 -3.40 -8.90 -8.01
N LYS A 55 -3.02 -8.92 -9.30
CA LYS A 55 -2.88 -7.70 -10.10
C LYS A 55 -4.24 -7.06 -10.39
N GLN A 56 -5.28 -7.88 -10.50
CA GLN A 56 -6.63 -7.46 -10.88
C GLN A 56 -7.25 -6.55 -9.82
N ASP A 57 -6.82 -6.73 -8.57
CA ASP A 57 -7.29 -5.99 -7.40
C ASP A 57 -6.65 -4.59 -7.30
N LEU A 58 -5.68 -4.24 -8.16
CA LEU A 58 -4.95 -2.98 -8.10
C LEU A 58 -5.39 -2.00 -9.20
N THR A 59 -6.10 -0.95 -8.80
CA THR A 59 -6.44 0.18 -9.67
C THR A 59 -5.42 1.30 -9.48
N VAL A 60 -4.80 1.73 -10.59
CA VAL A 60 -3.79 2.79 -10.61
C VAL A 60 -4.46 4.13 -10.86
N ASN A 61 -4.18 5.12 -10.00
CA ASN A 61 -4.81 6.45 -10.02
C ASN A 61 -6.35 6.34 -10.12
N PRO A 62 -7.01 5.69 -9.13
CA PRO A 62 -8.45 5.47 -9.15
C PRO A 62 -9.22 6.79 -9.21
N THR A 63 -10.41 6.76 -9.81
CA THR A 63 -11.30 7.93 -9.80
C THR A 63 -11.94 8.10 -8.42
N VAL A 64 -12.52 9.27 -8.16
CA VAL A 64 -13.27 9.52 -6.91
C VAL A 64 -14.39 8.50 -6.75
N LYS A 65 -15.12 8.18 -7.83
CA LYS A 65 -16.21 7.19 -7.86
C LYS A 65 -15.76 5.78 -7.48
N ASP A 66 -14.50 5.42 -7.75
CA ASP A 66 -13.97 4.11 -7.37
C ASP A 66 -13.73 4.03 -5.87
N VAL A 67 -13.29 5.13 -5.25
CA VAL A 67 -12.99 5.22 -3.82
C VAL A 67 -14.26 5.40 -2.99
N GLU A 68 -15.28 6.10 -3.51
CA GLU A 68 -16.58 6.32 -2.84
C GLU A 68 -17.38 5.04 -2.55
N LYS A 69 -17.03 3.92 -3.19
CA LYS A 69 -17.60 2.59 -2.90
C LYS A 69 -17.14 2.03 -1.54
N PHE A 70 -16.27 2.75 -0.85
CA PHE A 70 -15.64 2.30 0.38
C PHE A 70 -15.71 3.38 1.47
N GLU A 71 -15.84 2.92 2.71
CA GLU A 71 -15.66 3.71 3.91
C GLU A 71 -14.19 3.69 4.35
N LYS A 72 -13.60 4.85 4.64
CA LYS A 72 -12.25 4.96 5.22
C LYS A 72 -12.32 4.77 6.73
N VAL A 73 -11.96 3.58 7.22
CA VAL A 73 -12.15 3.23 8.64
C VAL A 73 -10.96 3.59 9.53
N ALA A 74 -9.74 3.52 9.00
CA ALA A 74 -8.52 3.79 9.77
C ALA A 74 -7.33 4.07 8.85
N LYS A 75 -6.16 4.37 9.44
CA LYS A 75 -4.89 4.52 8.70
C LYS A 75 -4.00 3.31 8.95
N LEU A 76 -3.37 2.82 7.88
CA LEU A 76 -2.24 1.90 7.97
C LEU A 76 -0.98 2.70 8.28
N ILE A 77 -0.39 2.46 9.44
CA ILE A 77 0.75 3.20 9.98
C ILE A 77 1.94 2.28 10.07
N TYR A 78 3.07 2.74 9.51
CA TYR A 78 4.37 2.08 9.66
C TYR A 78 5.20 2.78 10.72
N ASP A 79 5.44 2.08 11.83
CA ASP A 79 6.36 2.51 12.87
C ASP A 79 7.79 2.16 12.44
N LYS A 80 8.55 3.18 12.02
CA LYS A 80 9.94 3.03 11.59
C LYS A 80 10.89 2.67 12.73
N LYS A 81 10.60 3.05 13.98
CA LYS A 81 11.47 2.77 15.14
C LYS A 81 11.43 1.28 15.47
N ASN A 82 10.22 0.72 15.52
CA ASN A 82 10.00 -0.69 15.83
C ASN A 82 9.88 -1.59 14.60
N VAL A 83 9.98 -1.02 13.39
CA VAL A 83 9.88 -1.71 12.10
C VAL A 83 8.62 -2.57 12.03
N LYS A 84 7.46 -1.98 12.36
CA LYS A 84 6.18 -2.71 12.41
C LYS A 84 5.06 -1.90 11.78
N PHE A 85 4.06 -2.61 11.26
CA PHE A 85 2.77 -1.99 10.94
C PHE A 85 1.82 -2.14 12.12
N ASN A 86 0.88 -1.21 12.26
CA ASN A 86 -0.23 -1.36 13.21
C ASN A 86 -1.22 -2.46 12.79
N VAL A 87 -1.29 -2.79 11.49
CA VAL A 87 -2.11 -3.88 10.93
C VAL A 87 -1.29 -4.68 9.94
N HIS A 88 -1.37 -6.01 10.01
CA HIS A 88 -0.50 -6.89 9.22
C HIS A 88 -1.13 -7.45 7.94
N GLN A 89 -2.45 -7.46 7.85
CA GLN A 89 -3.22 -7.96 6.70
C GLN A 89 -4.63 -7.37 6.69
N GLY A 90 -5.31 -7.47 5.54
CA GLY A 90 -6.70 -7.04 5.38
C GLY A 90 -7.18 -7.21 3.96
N GLU A 91 -8.29 -6.56 3.62
CA GLU A 91 -8.95 -6.72 2.31
C GLU A 91 -8.80 -5.51 1.39
N SER A 92 -9.08 -4.29 1.84
CA SER A 92 -9.05 -3.13 0.93
C SER A 92 -8.21 -1.99 1.50
N LEU A 93 -7.45 -1.32 0.63
CA LEU A 93 -6.60 -0.18 0.96
C LEU A 93 -6.72 0.94 -0.08
N PHE A 94 -6.68 2.17 0.39
CA PHE A 94 -6.49 3.35 -0.46
C PHE A 94 -5.16 4.03 -0.14
N PHE A 95 -4.25 4.02 -1.10
CA PHE A 95 -2.98 4.73 -1.06
C PHE A 95 -3.19 6.13 -1.65
N ALA A 96 -3.39 7.11 -0.80
CA ALA A 96 -3.74 8.47 -1.19
C ALA A 96 -2.51 9.30 -1.60
N GLU A 97 -2.73 10.34 -2.39
CA GLU A 97 -1.67 11.20 -2.94
C GLU A 97 -0.89 11.97 -1.87
N ASP A 98 -1.58 12.27 -0.76
CA ASP A 98 -1.03 12.89 0.46
C ASP A 98 0.03 12.00 1.16
N GLY A 99 0.16 10.74 0.76
CA GLY A 99 1.07 9.76 1.36
C GLY A 99 0.45 8.95 2.50
N THR A 100 -0.83 9.16 2.80
CA THR A 100 -1.59 8.34 3.73
C THR A 100 -2.05 7.05 3.07
N CYS A 101 -1.98 5.94 3.81
CA CYS A 101 -2.60 4.68 3.42
C CYS A 101 -3.82 4.45 4.33
N TYR A 102 -5.02 4.40 3.75
CA TYR A 102 -6.27 4.19 4.46
C TYR A 102 -6.69 2.73 4.38
N LEU A 103 -7.10 2.19 5.52
CA LEU A 103 -7.85 0.95 5.61
C LEU A 103 -9.28 1.24 5.15
N LEU A 104 -9.76 0.42 4.23
CA LEU A 104 -11.08 0.57 3.64
C LEU A 104 -12.00 -0.57 4.07
N LYS A 105 -13.30 -0.26 4.16
CA LYS A 105 -14.38 -1.22 4.29
C LYS A 105 -15.37 -1.00 3.14
N LYS A 106 -15.84 -2.06 2.48
CA LYS A 106 -16.88 -1.95 1.45
C LYS A 106 -18.20 -1.49 2.09
N LEU A 107 -18.88 -0.59 1.39
CA LEU A 107 -20.25 -0.16 1.74
C LEU A 107 -21.28 -1.22 1.33
#